data_AF-A0AAD7NZF0-F1
#
_entry.id   AF-A0AAD7NZF0-F1
#
_cell.length_a   1.000
_cell.length_b   1.000
_cell.length_c   1.000
_cell.angle_alpha   90.00
_cell.angle_beta   90.00
_cell.angle_gamma   90.00
#
_symmetry.space_group_name_H-M   'P 1'
#
loop_
_entity.id
_entity.type
_entity.pdbx_description
1 polymer ?
#
loop_
_entity_poly.entity_id
_entity_poly.type
_entity_poly.pdbx_seq_one_letter_code
_entity_poly.pdbx_strand_id
1 'polypeptide(L)'
;MIDKARASKVAIEHVFPGIIIRICQFHVMQAILRWERNHGPGGNHLPRPALSLLRKHQLLFAVRELQRCRLAERWPEHTERFRERLEAIADGSSTTADHLWEYFEANWFCEEWLMYWTDMGLPAGANRDGMLSTNNRTERAFKTFNQVFLGNRSNKSAYRLVLILANEWFHYYQAWPPQKRVNQKALDMAVSAHQLWSSTNAIQPFVLPDGRRAWRVAA
;
A
#
# COMPACT_ATOMS: atom_id res chain seq x y z
N MET A 1 5.53 -1.24 -4.35
CA MET A 1 4.57 -0.86 -3.30
C MET A 1 3.28 -1.60 -3.55
N ILE A 2 2.64 -2.12 -2.51
CA ILE A 2 1.39 -2.89 -2.61
C ILE A 2 0.40 -2.45 -1.52
N ASP A 3 -0.83 -2.88 -1.67
CA ASP A 3 -1.80 -2.87 -0.56
C ASP A 3 -1.44 -4.01 0.39
N LYS A 4 -2.00 -4.02 1.62
CA LYS A 4 -1.79 -5.13 2.55
C LYS A 4 -2.53 -6.38 2.05
N ALA A 5 -1.91 -7.10 1.12
CA ALA A 5 -2.46 -8.26 0.44
C ALA A 5 -1.42 -9.39 0.40
N ARG A 6 -1.68 -10.45 1.16
CA ARG A 6 -0.78 -11.62 1.25
C ARG A 6 -0.54 -12.28 -0.11
N ALA A 7 -1.60 -12.44 -0.91
CA ALA A 7 -1.49 -13.00 -2.25
C ALA A 7 -0.54 -12.20 -3.16
N SER A 8 -0.63 -10.86 -3.13
CA SER A 8 0.28 -9.99 -3.88
C SER A 8 1.72 -10.10 -3.38
N LYS A 9 1.94 -10.10 -2.06
CA LYS A 9 3.26 -10.29 -1.45
C LYS A 9 3.90 -11.60 -1.94
N VAL A 10 3.20 -12.72 -1.74
CA VAL A 10 3.69 -14.06 -2.09
C VAL A 10 3.97 -14.18 -3.58
N ALA A 11 3.07 -13.68 -4.44
CA ALA A 11 3.27 -13.74 -5.88
C ALA A 11 4.50 -12.93 -6.33
N ILE A 12 4.69 -11.73 -5.76
CA ILE A 12 5.84 -10.89 -6.08
C ILE A 12 7.14 -11.54 -5.61
N GLU A 13 7.20 -12.04 -4.37
CA GLU A 13 8.40 -12.70 -3.84
C GLU A 13 8.75 -13.97 -4.62
N HIS A 14 7.74 -14.72 -5.07
CA HIS A 14 7.94 -15.92 -5.87
C HIS A 14 8.54 -15.61 -7.25
N VAL A 15 8.05 -14.57 -7.94
CA VAL A 15 8.52 -14.20 -9.28
C VAL A 15 9.80 -13.37 -9.21
N PHE A 16 9.97 -12.54 -8.18
CA PHE A 16 11.07 -11.60 -8.00
C PHE A 16 11.70 -11.75 -6.60
N PRO A 17 12.47 -12.81 -6.35
CA PRO A 17 13.14 -12.98 -5.07
C PRO A 17 14.02 -11.76 -4.72
N GLY A 18 13.94 -11.29 -3.48
CA GLY A 18 14.74 -10.15 -2.99
C GLY A 18 14.23 -8.76 -3.40
N ILE A 19 13.12 -8.66 -4.14
CA ILE A 19 12.53 -7.36 -4.46
C ILE A 19 12.04 -6.66 -3.18
N ILE A 20 12.30 -5.35 -3.09
CA ILE A 20 11.88 -4.56 -1.93
C ILE A 20 10.37 -4.28 -2.03
N ILE A 21 9.60 -4.92 -1.17
CA ILE A 21 8.15 -4.68 -1.04
C ILE A 21 7.90 -3.68 0.10
N ARG A 22 6.95 -2.76 -0.13
CA ARG A 22 6.47 -1.80 0.86
C ARG A 22 4.94 -1.72 0.78
N ILE A 23 4.28 -1.66 1.93
CA ILE A 23 2.85 -1.34 1.97
C ILE A 23 2.66 0.13 1.62
N CYS A 24 1.59 0.47 0.91
CA CYS A 24 1.22 1.86 0.67
C CYS A 24 0.85 2.60 1.96
N GLN A 25 1.50 3.73 2.23
CA GLN A 25 1.21 4.60 3.37
C GLN A 25 -0.25 5.08 3.39
N PHE A 26 -0.81 5.39 2.23
CA PHE A 26 -2.22 5.78 2.14
C PHE A 26 -3.13 4.67 2.69
N HIS A 27 -2.86 3.41 2.36
CA HIS A 27 -3.64 2.28 2.85
C HIS A 27 -3.46 2.00 4.34
N VAL A 28 -2.26 2.20 4.89
CA VAL A 28 -2.04 2.15 6.35
C VAL A 28 -2.92 3.20 7.04
N MET A 29 -2.89 4.44 6.56
CA MET A 29 -3.64 5.55 7.16
C MET A 29 -5.16 5.37 6.99
N GLN A 30 -5.61 4.93 5.82
CA GLN A 30 -7.02 4.63 5.56
C GLN A 30 -7.54 3.47 6.40
N ALA A 31 -6.73 2.45 6.67
CA ALA A 31 -7.13 1.32 7.52
C ALA A 31 -7.54 1.78 8.92
N ILE A 32 -6.91 2.84 9.44
CA ILE A 32 -7.24 3.46 10.74
C ILE A 32 -8.42 4.44 10.61
N LEU A 33 -8.40 5.31 9.60
CA LEU A 33 -9.45 6.34 9.41
C LEU A 33 -10.84 5.74 9.19
N ARG A 34 -10.91 4.55 8.56
CA ARG A 34 -12.15 3.82 8.24
C ARG A 34 -12.72 3.01 9.40
N TRP A 35 -12.20 3.12 10.62
CA TRP A 35 -12.87 2.50 11.77
C TRP A 35 -14.23 3.17 11.99
N GLU A 36 -15.33 2.50 11.70
CA GLU A 36 -16.65 3.08 11.91
C GLU A 36 -16.98 3.17 13.41
N ARG A 37 -17.88 4.09 13.78
CA ARG A 37 -18.37 4.23 15.16
C ARG A 37 -19.31 3.11 15.59
N ASN A 38 -19.86 2.33 14.65
CA ASN A 38 -20.92 1.37 14.90
C ASN A 38 -20.53 0.00 14.34
N HIS A 39 -20.48 -1.01 15.21
CA HIS A 39 -20.38 -2.40 14.81
C HIS A 39 -21.74 -2.89 14.28
N GLY A 40 -21.76 -3.49 13.09
CA GLY A 40 -22.66 -4.59 12.78
C GLY A 40 -21.92 -5.93 13.02
N PRO A 41 -22.62 -7.01 13.42
CA PRO A 41 -22.02 -8.31 13.61
C PRO A 41 -21.75 -8.95 12.24
N GLY A 42 -20.53 -8.85 11.73
CA GLY A 42 -20.25 -9.35 10.39
C GLY A 42 -18.78 -9.32 9.99
N GLY A 43 -18.03 -10.33 10.42
CA GLY A 43 -16.71 -10.66 9.90
C GLY A 43 -15.77 -11.20 10.96
N ASN A 44 -14.99 -12.23 10.62
CA ASN A 44 -13.94 -12.86 11.45
C ASN A 44 -12.73 -11.95 11.73
N HIS A 45 -12.97 -10.67 12.03
CA HIS A 45 -11.94 -9.68 12.31
C HIS A 45 -12.20 -9.09 13.69
N LEU A 46 -11.14 -8.99 14.50
CA LEU A 46 -11.15 -8.35 15.81
C LEU A 46 -11.93 -7.01 15.75
N PRO A 47 -12.72 -6.68 16.79
CA PRO A 47 -13.51 -5.46 16.80
C PRO A 47 -12.60 -4.23 16.61
N ARG A 48 -12.85 -3.46 15.56
CA ARG A 48 -12.15 -2.20 15.31
C ARG A 48 -12.54 -1.16 16.37
N PRO A 49 -11.60 -0.48 17.02
CA PRO A 49 -11.92 0.50 18.07
C PRO A 49 -12.74 1.69 17.55
N ALA A 50 -13.85 1.99 18.23
CA ALA A 50 -14.69 3.14 17.91
C ALA A 50 -14.07 4.45 18.45
N LEU A 51 -13.26 5.12 17.62
CA LEU A 51 -12.64 6.41 17.98
C LEU A 51 -13.34 7.61 17.32
N SER A 52 -13.36 8.75 18.03
CA SER A 52 -13.74 10.04 17.45
C SER A 52 -12.74 10.45 16.36
N LEU A 53 -13.15 11.35 15.45
CA LEU A 53 -12.25 11.81 14.38
C LEU A 53 -10.96 12.44 14.93
N LEU A 54 -11.06 13.23 16.00
CA LEU A 54 -9.91 13.84 16.68
C LEU A 54 -8.96 12.76 17.24
N ARG A 55 -9.50 11.77 17.95
CA ARG A 55 -8.70 10.65 18.50
C ARG A 55 -8.05 9.81 17.41
N LYS A 56 -8.74 9.60 16.27
CA LYS A 56 -8.12 8.98 15.10
C LYS A 56 -6.93 9.79 14.59
N HIS A 57 -7.02 11.12 14.52
CA HIS A 57 -5.91 11.95 14.06
C HIS A 57 -4.72 11.90 15.03
N GLN A 58 -4.97 11.92 16.33
CA GLN A 58 -3.94 11.69 17.36
C GLN A 58 -3.28 10.31 17.18
N LEU A 59 -4.09 9.28 16.93
CA LEU A 59 -3.59 7.93 16.65
C LEU A 59 -2.74 7.89 15.38
N LEU A 60 -3.16 8.54 14.28
CA LEU A 60 -2.34 8.61 13.07
C LEU A 60 -0.97 9.25 13.35
N PHE A 61 -0.92 10.28 14.21
CA PHE A 61 0.34 10.89 14.62
C PHE A 61 1.22 9.91 15.40
N ALA A 62 0.65 9.19 16.38
CA ALA A 62 1.36 8.14 17.12
C ALA A 62 1.86 7.01 16.20
N VAL A 63 1.04 6.57 15.25
CA VAL A 63 1.42 5.56 14.24
C VAL A 63 2.56 6.05 13.37
N ARG A 64 2.54 7.30 12.90
CA ARG A 64 3.63 7.87 12.08
C ARG A 64 4.95 7.95 12.84
N GLU A 65 4.92 8.18 14.14
CA GLU A 65 6.13 8.13 14.96
C GLU A 65 6.63 6.70 15.17
N LEU A 66 5.74 5.75 15.45
CA LEU A 66 6.09 4.34 15.54
C LEU A 66 6.72 3.84 14.24
N GLN A 67 6.21 4.28 13.09
CA GLN A 67 6.78 3.98 11.77
C GLN A 67 8.24 4.42 11.61
N ARG A 68 8.73 5.38 12.42
CA ARG A 68 10.13 5.84 12.35
C ARG A 68 11.13 4.83 12.88
N CYS A 69 10.67 3.74 13.49
CA CYS A 69 11.55 2.66 13.89
C CYS A 69 12.29 2.12 12.65
N ARG A 70 13.62 2.23 12.65
CA ARG A 70 14.50 1.79 11.55
C ARG A 70 15.17 0.45 11.81
N LEU A 71 15.24 0.06 13.08
CA LEU A 71 16.03 -1.07 13.56
C LEU A 71 15.13 -1.98 14.38
N ALA A 72 15.13 -3.28 14.09
CA ALA A 72 14.30 -4.25 14.80
C ALA A 72 14.65 -4.29 16.29
N GLU A 73 15.92 -4.08 16.67
CA GLU A 73 16.33 -4.07 18.08
C GLU A 73 15.72 -2.90 18.87
N ARG A 74 15.35 -1.82 18.19
CA ARG A 74 14.69 -0.64 18.80
C ARG A 74 13.17 -0.75 18.82
N TRP A 75 12.60 -1.80 18.23
CA TRP A 75 11.16 -1.97 18.19
C TRP A 75 10.52 -1.93 19.59
N PRO A 76 11.05 -2.63 20.63
CA PRO A 76 10.48 -2.59 21.98
C PRO A 76 10.38 -1.16 22.55
N GLU A 77 11.42 -0.34 22.39
CA GLU A 77 11.44 1.06 22.84
C GLU A 77 10.34 1.88 22.15
N HIS A 78 10.20 1.73 20.84
CA HIS A 78 9.21 2.46 20.07
C HIS A 78 7.77 2.01 20.39
N THR A 79 7.56 0.71 20.63
CA THR A 79 6.24 0.18 20.98
C THR A 79 5.83 0.57 22.39
N GLU A 80 6.76 0.72 23.33
CA GLU A 80 6.45 1.21 24.68
C GLU A 80 5.93 2.65 24.63
N ARG A 81 6.65 3.55 23.94
CA ARG A 81 6.18 4.92 23.71
C ARG A 81 4.85 4.98 22.95
N PHE A 82 4.61 4.01 22.07
CA PHE A 82 3.33 3.91 21.38
C PHE A 82 2.20 3.49 22.34
N ARG A 83 2.45 2.54 23.25
CA ARG A 83 1.51 2.10 24.29
C ARG A 83 1.11 3.28 25.19
N GLU A 84 2.08 4.05 25.69
CA GLU A 84 1.82 5.27 26.47
C GLU A 84 0.89 6.25 25.72
N ARG A 85 1.08 6.40 24.40
CA ARG A 85 0.21 7.25 23.57
C ARG A 85 -1.17 6.67 23.38
N LEU A 86 -1.31 5.35 23.26
CA LEU A 86 -2.61 4.71 23.18
C LEU A 86 -3.43 4.95 24.45
N GLU A 87 -2.80 4.87 25.62
CA GLU A 87 -3.43 5.15 26.92
C GLU A 87 -3.95 6.59 26.98
N ALA A 88 -3.14 7.56 26.52
CA ALA A 88 -3.55 8.95 26.43
C ALA A 88 -4.72 9.18 25.43
N ILE A 89 -4.69 8.52 24.28
CA ILE A 89 -5.75 8.59 23.25
C ILE A 89 -7.04 7.93 23.74
N ALA A 90 -6.91 6.87 24.54
CA ALA A 90 -8.01 6.16 25.15
C ALA A 90 -8.68 6.92 26.31
N ASP A 91 -8.14 8.08 26.70
CA ASP A 91 -8.72 8.96 27.73
C ASP A 91 -8.92 8.22 29.06
N GLY A 92 -7.91 7.43 29.44
CA GLY A 92 -7.93 6.62 30.67
C GLY A 92 -8.72 5.31 30.58
N SER A 93 -9.37 5.00 29.45
CA SER A 93 -10.03 3.70 29.25
C SER A 93 -9.00 2.60 28.92
N SER A 94 -8.62 1.80 29.92
CA SER A 94 -7.73 0.65 29.72
C SER A 94 -8.25 -0.31 28.66
N THR A 95 -9.54 -0.66 28.70
CA THR A 95 -10.19 -1.51 27.69
C THR A 95 -10.03 -0.95 26.25
N THR A 96 -10.16 0.36 26.07
CA THR A 96 -9.97 0.97 24.75
C THR A 96 -8.51 0.93 24.32
N ALA A 97 -7.58 1.19 25.24
CA ALA A 97 -6.14 1.12 24.97
C ALA A 97 -5.72 -0.32 24.60
N ASP A 98 -6.24 -1.33 25.31
CA ASP A 98 -5.98 -2.74 25.04
C ASP A 98 -6.55 -3.16 23.68
N HIS A 99 -7.79 -2.80 23.34
CA HIS A 99 -8.34 -3.08 22.01
C HIS A 99 -7.54 -2.41 20.88
N LEU A 100 -7.04 -1.20 21.10
CA LEU A 100 -6.15 -0.53 20.14
C LEU A 100 -4.85 -1.34 19.98
N TRP A 101 -4.24 -1.73 21.09
CA TRP A 101 -3.02 -2.51 21.11
C TRP A 101 -3.18 -3.85 20.39
N GLU A 102 -4.20 -4.63 20.74
CA GLU A 102 -4.52 -5.92 20.11
C GLU A 102 -4.73 -5.80 18.61
N TYR A 103 -5.43 -4.74 18.15
CA TYR A 103 -5.58 -4.47 16.73
C TYR A 103 -4.22 -4.30 16.05
N PHE A 104 -3.31 -3.53 16.64
CA PHE A 104 -2.00 -3.28 16.05
C PHE A 104 -1.11 -4.51 16.08
N GLU A 105 -1.12 -5.29 17.16
CA GLU A 105 -0.38 -6.55 17.25
C GLU A 105 -0.82 -7.53 16.16
N ALA A 106 -2.12 -7.77 16.06
CA ALA A 106 -2.68 -8.73 15.11
C ALA A 106 -2.49 -8.30 13.64
N ASN A 107 -2.52 -7.01 13.35
CA ASN A 107 -2.56 -6.53 11.96
C ASN A 107 -1.22 -5.98 11.45
N TRP A 108 -0.39 -5.41 12.31
CA TRP A 108 0.73 -4.58 11.89
C TRP A 108 2.05 -4.99 12.54
N PHE A 109 2.05 -5.40 13.81
CA PHE A 109 3.29 -5.71 14.54
C PHE A 109 3.74 -7.15 14.33
N CYS A 110 2.86 -8.01 13.82
CA CYS A 110 3.22 -9.36 13.43
C CYS A 110 4.40 -9.39 12.43
N GLU A 111 5.21 -10.44 12.55
CA GLU A 111 6.42 -10.67 11.77
C GLU A 111 6.18 -10.53 10.26
N GLU A 112 5.02 -11.00 9.78
CA GLU A 112 4.66 -10.94 8.36
C GLU A 112 4.62 -9.51 7.81
N TRP A 113 4.21 -8.52 8.62
CA TRP A 113 3.93 -7.18 8.13
C TRP A 113 4.86 -6.08 8.67
N LEU A 114 5.48 -6.29 9.83
CA LEU A 114 6.24 -5.26 10.57
C LEU A 114 7.19 -4.43 9.69
N MET A 115 8.05 -5.10 8.91
CA MET A 115 9.06 -4.43 8.08
C MET A 115 8.51 -3.73 6.83
N TYR A 116 7.24 -3.98 6.45
CA TYR A 116 6.67 -3.48 5.19
C TYR A 116 6.01 -2.11 5.35
N TRP A 117 5.59 -1.74 6.56
CA TRP A 117 4.92 -0.46 6.85
C TRP A 117 5.72 0.49 7.75
N THR A 118 6.87 0.06 8.29
CA THR A 118 7.82 0.90 9.05
C THR A 118 8.96 1.42 8.16
N ASP A 119 9.82 2.28 8.71
CA ASP A 119 11.05 2.77 8.09
C ASP A 119 12.20 1.73 8.14
N MET A 120 11.95 0.53 8.67
CA MET A 120 12.92 -0.57 8.72
C MET A 120 13.42 -0.95 7.32
N GLY A 121 14.73 -1.03 7.17
CA GLY A 121 15.39 -1.33 5.89
C GLY A 121 15.25 -0.23 4.82
N LEU A 122 14.84 0.99 5.18
CA LEU A 122 14.97 2.15 4.29
C LEU A 122 16.40 2.73 4.36
N PRO A 123 16.92 3.30 3.25
CA PRO A 123 18.20 4.00 3.26
C PRO A 123 18.27 5.09 4.34
N ALA A 124 19.48 5.37 4.82
CA ALA A 124 19.72 6.45 5.76
C ALA A 124 19.17 7.79 5.22
N GLY A 125 18.47 8.54 6.08
CA GLY A 125 17.81 9.80 5.70
C GLY A 125 16.50 9.67 4.93
N ALA A 126 16.13 8.48 4.42
CA ALA A 126 14.84 8.24 3.77
C ALA A 126 13.76 7.81 4.75
N ASN A 127 12.53 8.28 4.58
CA ASN A 127 11.40 7.91 5.43
C ASN A 127 10.12 7.78 4.60
N ARG A 128 9.02 7.42 5.27
CA ARG A 128 7.72 7.20 4.62
C ARG A 128 6.85 8.43 4.34
N ASP A 129 7.39 9.64 4.37
CA ASP A 129 6.61 10.86 4.09
C ASP A 129 6.68 11.33 2.63
N GLY A 130 7.56 10.75 1.82
CA GLY A 130 7.75 11.15 0.42
C GLY A 130 6.73 10.56 -0.57
N MET A 131 6.76 11.04 -1.82
CA MET A 131 5.93 10.51 -2.94
C MET A 131 6.07 8.98 -3.11
N LEU A 132 7.21 8.41 -2.73
CA LEU A 132 7.49 6.98 -2.82
C LEU A 132 6.78 6.14 -1.75
N SER A 133 5.95 6.77 -0.92
CA SER A 133 5.19 6.13 0.16
C SER A 133 3.70 6.05 -0.15
N THR A 134 3.23 6.67 -1.23
CA THR A 134 1.84 6.62 -1.65
C THR A 134 1.69 6.08 -3.09
N ASN A 135 0.69 5.23 -3.28
CA ASN A 135 0.20 4.77 -4.57
C ASN A 135 -0.83 5.73 -5.17
N ASN A 136 -1.00 6.97 -4.65
CA ASN A 136 -2.08 7.88 -5.06
C ASN A 136 -2.12 8.14 -6.57
N ARG A 137 -0.99 8.05 -7.29
CA ARG A 137 -0.98 8.08 -8.76
C ARG A 137 -1.74 6.89 -9.37
N THR A 138 -1.44 5.68 -8.90
CA THR A 138 -2.10 4.44 -9.30
C THR A 138 -3.57 4.44 -8.89
N GLU A 139 -3.90 4.91 -7.69
CA GLU A 139 -5.30 5.01 -7.24
C GLU A 139 -6.09 6.03 -8.05
N ARG A 140 -5.51 7.21 -8.35
CA ARG A 140 -6.13 8.19 -9.25
C ARG A 140 -6.37 7.59 -10.63
N ALA A 141 -5.42 6.79 -11.14
CA ALA A 141 -5.62 6.07 -12.38
C ALA A 141 -6.81 5.10 -12.26
N PHE A 142 -6.82 4.16 -11.31
CA PHE A 142 -7.96 3.25 -11.16
C PHE A 142 -9.30 3.96 -10.89
N LYS A 143 -9.28 5.09 -10.18
CA LYS A 143 -10.47 5.93 -9.98
C LYS A 143 -10.96 6.52 -11.28
N THR A 144 -10.08 7.08 -12.11
CA THR A 144 -10.45 7.56 -13.45
C THR A 144 -10.98 6.40 -14.31
N PHE A 145 -10.37 5.21 -14.24
CA PHE A 145 -10.85 4.03 -14.97
C PHE A 145 -12.28 3.70 -14.59
N ASN A 146 -12.56 3.61 -13.29
CA ASN A 146 -13.89 3.30 -12.79
C ASN A 146 -14.91 4.40 -13.11
N GLN A 147 -14.56 5.67 -12.88
CA GLN A 147 -15.51 6.78 -12.99
C GLN A 147 -15.78 7.21 -14.43
N VAL A 148 -14.74 7.26 -15.26
CA VAL A 148 -14.84 7.79 -16.63
C VAL A 148 -15.15 6.67 -17.62
N PHE A 149 -14.34 5.60 -17.62
CA PHE A 149 -14.42 4.57 -18.66
C PHE A 149 -15.47 3.50 -18.34
N LEU A 150 -15.62 3.15 -17.06
CA LEU A 150 -16.68 2.24 -16.63
C LEU A 150 -17.98 2.96 -16.23
N GLY A 151 -17.95 4.27 -16.02
CA GLY A 151 -19.11 5.05 -15.59
C GLY A 151 -19.67 4.58 -14.24
N ASN A 152 -18.80 4.19 -13.31
CA ASN A 152 -19.13 3.57 -12.01
C ASN A 152 -19.95 2.27 -12.11
N ARG A 153 -19.91 1.56 -13.25
CA ARG A 153 -20.62 0.30 -13.44
C ARG A 153 -19.65 -0.87 -13.51
N SER A 154 -20.03 -2.01 -12.94
CA SER A 154 -19.30 -3.25 -13.12
C SER A 154 -19.30 -3.66 -14.59
N ASN A 155 -18.11 -3.96 -15.11
CA ASN A 155 -17.98 -4.51 -16.45
C ASN A 155 -18.34 -6.01 -16.46
N LYS A 156 -19.24 -6.42 -17.35
CA LYS A 156 -19.79 -7.79 -17.39
C LYS A 156 -19.06 -8.75 -18.34
N SER A 157 -18.07 -8.28 -19.10
CA SER A 157 -17.37 -9.09 -20.10
C SER A 157 -15.88 -8.75 -20.15
N ALA A 158 -15.02 -9.75 -19.92
CA ALA A 158 -13.56 -9.57 -20.02
C ALA A 158 -13.14 -9.02 -21.40
N TYR A 159 -13.82 -9.42 -22.47
CA TYR A 159 -13.56 -8.91 -23.83
C TYR A 159 -13.80 -7.40 -23.92
N ARG A 160 -14.93 -6.91 -23.40
CA ARG A 160 -15.21 -5.46 -23.35
C ARG A 160 -14.16 -4.71 -22.54
N LEU A 161 -13.67 -5.31 -21.45
CA LEU A 161 -12.62 -4.70 -20.63
C LEU A 161 -11.33 -4.50 -21.43
N VAL A 162 -10.92 -5.51 -22.21
CA VAL A 162 -9.74 -5.44 -23.07
C VAL A 162 -9.89 -4.34 -24.12
N LEU A 163 -11.08 -4.23 -24.75
CA LEU A 163 -11.34 -3.18 -25.73
C LEU A 163 -11.26 -1.77 -25.13
N ILE A 164 -11.86 -1.55 -23.95
CA ILE A 164 -11.78 -0.26 -23.24
C ILE A 164 -10.32 0.06 -22.90
N LEU A 165 -9.57 -0.92 -22.40
CA LEU A 165 -8.16 -0.72 -22.06
C LEU A 165 -7.32 -0.34 -23.29
N ALA A 166 -7.44 -1.11 -24.36
CA ALA A 166 -6.65 -0.94 -25.58
C ALA A 166 -7.02 0.33 -26.35
N ASN A 167 -8.31 0.59 -26.54
CA ASN A 167 -8.79 1.60 -27.48
C ASN A 167 -9.17 2.94 -26.82
N GLU A 168 -9.34 2.98 -25.50
CA GLU A 168 -9.78 4.21 -24.82
C GLU A 168 -8.79 4.61 -23.72
N TRP A 169 -8.52 3.70 -22.77
CA TRP A 169 -7.71 3.98 -21.59
C TRP A 169 -6.27 4.36 -21.94
N PHE A 170 -5.58 3.54 -22.75
CA PHE A 170 -4.20 3.85 -23.13
C PHE A 170 -4.09 5.11 -23.98
N HIS A 171 -5.00 5.33 -24.92
CA HIS A 171 -5.02 6.54 -25.73
C HIS A 171 -5.25 7.81 -24.90
N TYR A 172 -6.12 7.75 -23.89
CA TYR A 172 -6.32 8.86 -22.96
C TYR A 172 -5.03 9.23 -22.23
N TYR A 173 -4.27 8.25 -21.72
CA TYR A 173 -2.99 8.53 -21.05
C TYR A 173 -1.88 8.93 -22.01
N GLN A 174 -1.93 8.48 -23.27
CA GLN A 174 -1.00 8.92 -24.32
C GLN A 174 -1.17 10.42 -24.61
N ALA A 175 -2.41 10.92 -24.60
CA ALA A 175 -2.72 12.33 -24.81
C ALA A 175 -2.69 13.16 -23.51
N TRP A 176 -2.40 12.55 -22.36
CA TRP A 176 -2.48 13.21 -21.06
C TRP A 176 -1.36 14.27 -20.92
N PRO A 177 -1.70 15.53 -20.63
CA PRO A 177 -0.70 16.59 -20.58
C PRO A 177 0.27 16.34 -19.41
N PRO A 178 1.58 16.56 -19.63
CA PRO A 178 2.56 16.44 -18.56
C PRO A 178 2.23 17.43 -17.44
N GLN A 179 2.05 16.93 -16.21
CA GLN A 179 1.88 17.80 -15.04
C GLN A 179 3.21 18.44 -14.63
N LYS A 180 3.15 19.62 -13.98
CA LYS A 180 4.35 20.38 -13.55
C LYS A 180 5.35 19.51 -12.75
N ARG A 181 6.62 19.75 -13.07
CA ARG A 181 7.90 19.09 -12.70
C ARG A 181 7.84 18.10 -11.52
N VAL A 182 7.88 16.81 -11.89
CA VAL A 182 8.42 15.76 -11.02
C VAL A 182 9.88 16.12 -10.69
N ASN A 183 10.34 15.86 -9.46
CA ASN A 183 11.76 15.98 -9.10
C ASN A 183 12.62 15.29 -10.18
N GLN A 184 13.64 15.97 -10.72
CA GLN A 184 14.47 15.47 -11.81
C GLN A 184 15.00 14.06 -11.52
N LYS A 185 15.47 13.79 -10.31
CA LYS A 185 15.93 12.46 -9.88
C LYS A 185 14.83 11.39 -9.99
N ALA A 186 13.60 11.74 -9.64
CA ALA A 186 12.47 10.82 -9.73
C ALA A 186 11.98 10.66 -11.19
N LEU A 187 12.14 11.68 -12.02
CA LEU A 187 11.91 11.59 -13.45
C LEU A 187 12.94 10.67 -14.11
N ASP A 188 14.23 10.87 -13.83
CA ASP A 188 15.33 10.07 -14.38
C ASP A 188 15.18 8.59 -14.00
N MET A 189 14.81 8.31 -12.74
CA MET A 189 14.49 6.96 -12.28
C MET A 189 13.26 6.37 -13.00
N ALA A 190 12.20 7.16 -13.19
CA ALA A 190 11.00 6.69 -13.90
C ALA A 190 11.27 6.45 -15.40
N VAL A 191 12.10 7.29 -16.03
CA VAL A 191 12.53 7.12 -17.41
C VAL A 191 13.42 5.89 -17.55
N SER A 192 14.38 5.69 -16.63
CA SER A 192 15.25 4.49 -16.63
C SER A 192 14.43 3.22 -16.46
N ALA A 193 13.47 3.23 -15.52
CA ALA A 193 12.53 2.13 -15.36
C ALA A 193 11.71 1.92 -16.64
N HIS A 194 11.14 2.98 -17.21
CA HIS A 194 10.37 2.87 -18.46
C HIS A 194 11.21 2.32 -19.61
N GLN A 195 12.45 2.76 -19.78
CA GLN A 195 13.35 2.23 -20.80
C GLN A 195 13.67 0.75 -20.58
N LEU A 196 13.86 0.34 -19.32
CA LEU A 196 14.01 -1.08 -18.98
C LEU A 196 12.74 -1.85 -19.36
N TRP A 197 11.56 -1.42 -18.91
CA TRP A 197 10.27 -2.06 -19.18
C TRP A 197 9.88 -2.07 -20.67
N SER A 198 10.27 -1.04 -21.43
CA SER A 198 10.00 -0.87 -22.86
C SER A 198 11.07 -1.52 -23.73
N SER A 199 12.18 -1.99 -23.16
CA SER A 199 13.16 -2.77 -23.92
C SER A 199 12.52 -4.10 -24.32
N THR A 200 12.67 -4.49 -25.58
CA THR A 200 12.10 -5.72 -26.16
C THR A 200 12.53 -6.99 -25.45
N ASN A 201 13.56 -6.93 -24.60
CA ASN A 201 14.09 -8.06 -23.86
C ASN A 201 13.62 -8.14 -22.41
N ALA A 202 13.00 -7.09 -21.84
CA ALA A 202 12.65 -7.08 -20.43
C ALA A 202 11.45 -7.97 -20.08
N ILE A 203 10.56 -8.28 -21.03
CA ILE A 203 9.47 -9.23 -20.84
C ILE A 203 9.62 -10.36 -21.86
N GLN A 204 10.04 -11.53 -21.39
CA GLN A 204 10.26 -12.70 -22.24
C GLN A 204 9.06 -13.64 -22.16
N PRO A 205 8.57 -14.14 -23.30
CA PRO A 205 7.59 -15.22 -23.29
C PRO A 205 8.23 -16.52 -22.76
N PHE A 206 7.48 -17.29 -21.98
CA PHE A 206 7.83 -18.66 -21.62
C PHE A 206 6.57 -19.54 -21.62
N VAL A 207 6.77 -20.85 -21.52
CA VAL A 207 5.68 -21.84 -21.51
C VAL A 207 5.69 -22.52 -20.14
N LEU A 208 4.54 -22.53 -19.48
CA LEU A 208 4.34 -23.25 -18.23
C LEU A 208 4.37 -24.77 -18.49
N PRO A 209 4.65 -25.60 -17.47
CA PRO A 209 4.66 -27.06 -17.63
C PRO A 209 3.36 -27.66 -18.18
N ASP A 210 2.23 -26.94 -18.03
CA ASP A 210 0.92 -27.31 -18.55
C ASP A 210 0.62 -26.81 -19.98
N GLY A 211 1.62 -26.25 -20.67
CA GLY A 211 1.51 -25.78 -22.05
C GLY A 211 0.94 -24.36 -22.20
N ARG A 212 0.55 -23.69 -21.11
CA ARG A 212 0.05 -22.31 -21.18
C ARG A 212 1.20 -21.33 -21.41
N ARG A 213 0.97 -20.32 -22.26
CA ARG A 213 1.89 -19.20 -22.45
C ARG A 213 1.87 -18.28 -21.23
N ALA A 214 3.04 -17.91 -20.76
CA ALA A 214 3.25 -16.95 -19.69
C ALA A 214 4.39 -15.97 -20.07
N TRP A 215 4.59 -14.94 -19.25
CA TRP A 215 5.59 -13.91 -19.46
C TRP A 215 6.40 -13.72 -18.18
N ARG A 216 7.72 -13.66 -18.30
CA ARG A 216 8.64 -13.39 -17.19
C ARG A 216 9.42 -12.12 -17.46
N VAL A 217 9.85 -11.43 -16.41
CA VAL A 217 10.78 -10.32 -16.57
C VAL A 217 12.19 -10.90 -16.76
N ALA A 218 12.91 -10.44 -17.78
CA ALA A 218 14.32 -10.83 -17.94
C ALA A 218 15.16 -10.21 -16.82
N ALA A 219 15.99 -11.04 -16.19
CA ALA A 219 16.97 -10.61 -15.20
C ALA A 219 18.05 -9.73 -15.83
#